data_AF-A0A357I2K0-F1
#
_entry.id   AF-A0A357I2K0-F1
#
_cell.length_a   1.000
_cell.length_b   1.000
_cell.length_c   1.000
_cell.angle_alpha   90.00
_cell.angle_beta   90.00
_cell.angle_gamma   90.00
#
_symmetry.space_group_name_H-M   'P 1'
#
loop_
_entity.id
_entity.type
_entity.pdbx_description
1 polymer ?
#
loop_
_entity_poly.entity_id
_entity_poly.type
_entity_poly.pdbx_seq_one_letter_code
_entity_poly.pdbx_strand_id
1 'polypeptide(L)'
;MKRTHHCSQLRASDQGSTVTLCGWVDSVRDHGGILFVDLRDREGLTQIVLDPANKGLEAQFASIKPESVIAVSGKVEERFGGTANAKLATGEIEVHAVELEILNVSKTPPFPMDDSADKVSEDLRMTHRYLDLRRATNTKMLRMRHATSRAIRNYMDDQAFIEIETPMLFKSTPEGAREFLVPSRMNPGAFYALPQSPQQYKQMLMVGGVERYYQLARCFRDEDLRADRQPEFTQVDIELSFIDREDMYELIEGLMKRVWKDVIDVDIETPFLRMSYYDAMNRFGVDKPDMRFDLELKDCADIFANSGFKVFKGTLDSGGAIKAFNAKGLADLTQGELRSLEDSAKALGAKGLAFIKSVGGEWKSPILKFFSEEEKAAIKEQLQVEDGDIVFFAATEWERACTILGRVRLDAAQLLVKRGKLTIDPNDYKFLWVIEFPLMLFDEDEGRFVSSHHPFTSPVPEDIPLLDSDPKAVRGQHYDLVLNGVELGGGSIRIH
;
A
#
# COMPACT_ATOMS: atom_id res chain seq x y z
N MET A 1 -4.78 -37.77 -21.00
CA MET A 1 -3.64 -37.35 -21.86
C MET A 1 -2.56 -36.64 -21.03
N LYS A 2 -1.29 -36.56 -21.48
CA LYS A 2 -0.21 -35.85 -20.75
C LYS A 2 0.21 -34.58 -21.47
N ARG A 3 0.22 -33.44 -20.75
CA ARG A 3 0.61 -32.13 -21.29
C ARG A 3 2.05 -32.14 -21.83
N THR A 4 2.26 -31.63 -23.04
CA THR A 4 3.59 -31.46 -23.64
C THR A 4 4.07 -30.01 -23.64
N HIS A 5 3.15 -29.03 -23.75
CA HIS A 5 3.45 -27.60 -23.77
C HIS A 5 2.50 -26.83 -22.85
N HIS A 6 2.91 -25.64 -22.39
CA HIS A 6 1.97 -24.72 -21.76
C HIS A 6 1.19 -23.92 -22.81
N CYS A 7 0.03 -23.38 -22.45
CA CYS A 7 -0.93 -22.75 -23.37
C CYS A 7 -0.47 -21.40 -23.94
N SER A 8 0.77 -20.98 -23.71
CA SER A 8 1.34 -19.73 -24.25
C SER A 8 2.72 -19.97 -24.88
N GLN A 9 3.10 -21.25 -25.04
CA GLN A 9 4.43 -21.64 -25.47
C GLN A 9 4.57 -21.62 -27.00
N LEU A 10 3.50 -22.02 -27.69
CA LEU A 10 3.52 -22.29 -29.13
C LEU A 10 3.72 -21.02 -29.96
N ARG A 11 4.47 -21.14 -31.05
CA ARG A 11 4.79 -20.09 -32.02
C ARG A 11 4.62 -20.62 -33.44
N ALA A 12 4.74 -19.75 -34.45
CA ALA A 12 4.74 -20.15 -35.86
C ALA A 12 5.79 -21.23 -36.18
N SER A 13 6.93 -21.24 -35.47
CA SER A 13 7.97 -22.27 -35.62
C SER A 13 7.52 -23.68 -35.25
N ASP A 14 6.41 -23.83 -34.51
CA ASP A 14 5.89 -25.13 -34.09
C ASP A 14 4.89 -25.71 -35.08
N GLN A 15 4.64 -25.03 -36.21
CA GLN A 15 3.69 -25.47 -37.23
C GLN A 15 3.96 -26.92 -37.69
N GLY A 16 2.89 -27.70 -37.78
CA GLY A 16 2.94 -29.11 -38.17
C GLY A 16 3.23 -30.08 -37.03
N SER A 17 3.68 -29.60 -35.86
CA SER A 17 3.92 -30.45 -34.70
C SER A 17 2.62 -30.96 -34.06
N THR A 18 2.69 -32.11 -33.40
CA THR A 18 1.60 -32.63 -32.57
C THR A 18 1.88 -32.29 -31.11
N VAL A 19 0.91 -31.64 -30.47
CA VAL A 19 1.04 -31.11 -29.10
C VAL A 19 -0.15 -31.52 -28.26
N THR A 20 0.05 -31.60 -26.94
CA THR A 20 -1.01 -31.80 -25.97
C THR A 20 -1.02 -30.63 -25.00
N LEU A 21 -2.14 -29.91 -24.96
CA LEU A 21 -2.38 -28.79 -24.06
C LEU A 21 -3.43 -29.17 -23.02
N CYS A 22 -3.24 -28.74 -21.78
CA CYS A 22 -4.22 -28.92 -20.71
C CYS A 22 -4.44 -27.57 -20.01
N GLY A 23 -5.70 -27.20 -19.81
CA GLY A 23 -6.05 -25.89 -19.28
C GLY A 23 -7.54 -25.71 -19.01
N TRP A 24 -7.93 -24.46 -18.80
CA TRP A 24 -9.30 -24.01 -18.60
C TRP A 24 -9.82 -23.37 -19.88
N VAL A 25 -11.06 -23.70 -20.23
CA VAL A 25 -11.78 -23.04 -21.33
C VAL A 25 -12.03 -21.58 -20.94
N ASP A 26 -11.38 -20.64 -21.59
CA ASP A 26 -11.56 -19.20 -21.35
C ASP A 26 -12.80 -18.69 -22.09
N SER A 27 -12.88 -18.99 -23.38
CA SER A 27 -13.98 -18.60 -24.25
C SER A 27 -14.33 -19.74 -25.22
N VAL A 28 -15.59 -19.77 -25.66
CA VAL A 28 -16.07 -20.68 -26.70
C VAL A 28 -16.84 -19.87 -27.72
N ARG A 29 -16.47 -20.01 -28.99
CA ARG A 29 -17.12 -19.34 -30.13
C ARG A 29 -17.50 -20.39 -31.17
N ASP A 30 -18.77 -20.39 -31.59
CA ASP A 30 -19.26 -21.26 -32.66
C ASP A 30 -19.35 -20.45 -33.96
N HIS A 31 -18.73 -20.97 -35.02
CA HIS A 31 -18.88 -20.43 -36.37
C HIS A 31 -19.23 -21.54 -37.36
N GLY A 32 -20.52 -21.70 -37.63
CA GLY A 32 -20.99 -22.68 -38.62
C GLY A 32 -20.75 -24.14 -38.19
N GLY A 33 -20.72 -24.42 -36.88
CA GLY A 33 -20.48 -25.75 -36.32
C GLY A 33 -19.03 -26.05 -35.96
N ILE A 34 -18.08 -25.22 -36.41
CA ILE A 34 -16.68 -25.28 -35.94
C ILE A 34 -16.59 -24.49 -34.63
N LEU A 35 -16.13 -25.16 -33.57
CA LEU A 35 -15.92 -24.50 -32.28
C LEU A 35 -14.47 -24.01 -32.15
N PHE A 36 -14.34 -22.72 -31.85
CA PHE A 36 -13.09 -22.08 -31.46
C PHE A 36 -13.08 -21.92 -29.95
N VAL A 37 -12.14 -22.60 -29.30
CA VAL A 37 -11.99 -22.59 -27.85
C VAL A 37 -10.67 -21.92 -27.50
N ASP A 38 -10.72 -20.83 -26.76
CA ASP A 38 -9.50 -20.25 -26.18
C ASP A 38 -9.16 -21.04 -24.92
N LEU A 39 -8.06 -21.80 -24.95
CA LEU A 39 -7.60 -22.62 -23.83
C LEU A 39 -6.54 -21.87 -23.03
N ARG A 40 -6.81 -21.67 -21.75
CA ARG A 40 -5.97 -20.90 -20.82
C ARG A 40 -5.22 -21.80 -19.86
N ASP A 41 -3.96 -21.46 -19.60
CA ASP A 41 -3.27 -21.87 -18.37
C ASP A 41 -2.59 -20.67 -17.70
N ARG A 42 -1.75 -20.93 -16.70
CA ARG A 42 -1.07 -19.88 -15.92
C ARG A 42 -0.13 -18.99 -16.75
N GLU A 43 0.27 -19.41 -17.95
CA GLU A 43 1.22 -18.67 -18.81
C GLU A 43 0.51 -17.90 -19.94
N GLY A 44 -0.75 -18.23 -20.25
CA GLY A 44 -1.52 -17.53 -21.28
C GLY A 44 -2.54 -18.42 -22.01
N LEU A 45 -2.85 -18.05 -23.25
CA LEU A 45 -3.97 -18.58 -24.05
C LEU A 45 -3.47 -19.15 -25.38
N THR A 46 -4.05 -20.28 -25.83
CA THR A 46 -3.92 -20.80 -27.19
C THR A 46 -5.30 -21.12 -27.74
N GLN A 47 -5.57 -20.75 -28.99
CA GLN A 47 -6.83 -21.11 -29.66
C GLN A 47 -6.79 -22.57 -30.10
N ILE A 48 -7.84 -23.29 -29.78
CA ILE A 48 -8.11 -24.67 -30.18
C ILE A 48 -9.25 -24.64 -31.19
N VAL A 49 -9.07 -25.32 -32.32
CA VAL A 49 -10.10 -25.55 -33.33
C VAL A 49 -10.64 -26.95 -33.17
N LEU A 50 -11.95 -27.04 -32.95
CA LEU A 50 -12.71 -28.28 -32.87
C LEU A 50 -13.63 -28.36 -34.09
N ASP A 51 -13.24 -29.16 -35.06
CA ASP A 51 -13.97 -29.33 -36.32
C ASP A 51 -14.94 -30.53 -36.23
N PRO A 52 -16.24 -30.36 -36.52
CA PRO A 52 -17.22 -31.46 -36.51
C PRO A 52 -16.96 -32.52 -37.59
N ALA A 53 -16.10 -32.24 -38.59
CA ALA A 53 -15.59 -33.26 -39.51
C ALA A 53 -14.85 -34.38 -38.76
N ASN A 54 -14.27 -34.09 -37.59
CA ASN A 54 -13.77 -35.10 -36.67
C ASN A 54 -14.93 -35.68 -35.83
N LYS A 55 -15.59 -36.69 -36.40
CA LYS A 55 -16.74 -37.42 -35.80
C LYS A 55 -16.47 -37.95 -34.38
N GLY A 56 -15.21 -38.18 -34.01
CA GLY A 56 -14.83 -38.64 -32.67
C GLY A 56 -14.96 -37.57 -31.58
N LEU A 57 -15.02 -36.29 -31.94
CA LEU A 57 -15.06 -35.16 -31.01
C LEU A 57 -16.45 -34.50 -30.93
N GLU A 58 -17.24 -34.57 -32.01
CA GLU A 58 -18.52 -33.89 -32.19
C GLU A 58 -19.49 -34.08 -31.01
N ALA A 59 -19.58 -35.30 -30.46
CA ALA A 59 -20.46 -35.60 -29.33
C ALA A 59 -20.12 -34.85 -28.03
N GLN A 60 -18.86 -34.40 -27.87
CA GLN A 60 -18.39 -33.72 -26.67
C GLN A 60 -18.61 -32.19 -26.71
N PHE A 61 -18.90 -31.63 -27.89
CA PHE A 61 -18.96 -30.18 -28.11
C PHE A 61 -19.96 -29.48 -27.19
N ALA A 62 -21.16 -30.04 -27.03
CA ALA A 62 -22.21 -29.49 -26.17
C ALA A 62 -21.86 -29.47 -24.66
N SER A 63 -20.84 -30.23 -24.25
CA SER A 63 -20.39 -30.30 -22.86
C SER A 63 -19.29 -29.28 -22.54
N ILE A 64 -18.71 -28.65 -23.56
CA ILE A 64 -17.67 -27.63 -23.37
C ILE A 64 -18.35 -26.34 -22.89
N LYS A 65 -17.94 -25.90 -21.71
CA LYS A 65 -18.43 -24.68 -21.06
C LYS A 65 -17.23 -23.83 -20.65
N PRO A 66 -17.38 -22.50 -20.57
CA PRO A 66 -16.39 -21.66 -19.92
C PRO A 66 -16.00 -22.19 -18.54
N GLU A 67 -14.72 -22.09 -18.22
CA GLU A 67 -14.04 -22.58 -17.04
C GLU A 67 -13.99 -24.10 -16.83
N SER A 68 -14.53 -24.90 -17.76
CA SER A 68 -14.28 -26.35 -17.78
C SER A 68 -12.80 -26.64 -17.97
N VAL A 69 -12.32 -27.72 -17.37
CA VAL A 69 -10.93 -28.20 -17.50
C VAL A 69 -10.88 -29.24 -18.60
N ILE A 70 -10.05 -29.02 -19.61
CA ILE A 70 -9.91 -29.92 -20.75
C ILE A 70 -8.45 -30.25 -21.04
N ALA A 71 -8.22 -31.41 -21.63
CA ALA A 71 -6.98 -31.79 -22.28
C ALA A 71 -7.25 -32.01 -23.77
N VAL A 72 -6.41 -31.41 -24.62
CA VAL A 72 -6.52 -31.48 -26.08
C VAL A 72 -5.20 -31.92 -26.65
N SER A 73 -5.21 -32.97 -27.48
CA SER A 73 -4.08 -33.32 -28.34
C SER A 73 -4.43 -32.96 -29.78
N GLY A 74 -3.53 -32.28 -30.48
CA GLY A 74 -3.83 -31.77 -31.81
C GLY A 74 -2.60 -31.35 -32.59
N LYS A 75 -2.82 -30.92 -33.83
CA LYS A 75 -1.77 -30.43 -34.73
C LYS A 75 -1.74 -28.91 -34.71
N VAL A 76 -0.55 -28.33 -34.61
CA VAL A 76 -0.36 -26.88 -34.69
C VAL A 76 -0.44 -26.45 -36.15
N GLU A 77 -1.32 -25.51 -36.46
CA GLU A 77 -1.50 -24.93 -37.79
C GLU A 77 -1.48 -23.40 -37.73
N GLU A 78 -1.21 -22.79 -38.88
CA GLU A 78 -1.30 -21.33 -39.02
C GLU A 78 -2.76 -20.92 -39.10
N ARG A 79 -3.11 -19.80 -38.47
CA ARG A 79 -4.48 -19.29 -38.54
C ARG A 79 -4.85 -18.88 -39.96
N PHE A 80 -6.04 -19.30 -40.40
CA PHE A 80 -6.48 -19.06 -41.76
C PHE A 80 -6.69 -17.57 -42.10
N GLY A 81 -6.33 -17.15 -43.32
CA GLY A 81 -6.90 -15.96 -43.98
C GLY A 81 -6.64 -14.61 -43.30
N GLY A 82 -5.50 -14.42 -42.64
CA GLY A 82 -5.16 -13.15 -41.99
C GLY A 82 -5.86 -12.91 -40.65
N THR A 83 -6.39 -13.96 -40.01
CA THR A 83 -7.02 -13.91 -38.68
C THR A 83 -6.02 -13.97 -37.52
N ALA A 84 -4.75 -13.65 -37.79
CA ALA A 84 -3.71 -13.57 -36.79
C ALA A 84 -4.04 -12.51 -35.74
N ASN A 85 -3.85 -12.85 -34.46
CA ASN A 85 -4.11 -11.94 -33.35
C ASN A 85 -2.80 -11.39 -32.78
N ALA A 86 -2.39 -10.21 -33.23
CA ALA A 86 -1.16 -9.55 -32.78
C ALA A 86 -1.11 -9.26 -31.26
N LYS A 87 -2.23 -9.35 -30.54
CA LYS A 87 -2.27 -9.18 -29.07
C LYS A 87 -1.87 -10.43 -28.29
N LEU A 88 -1.77 -11.60 -28.95
CA LEU A 88 -1.43 -12.87 -28.31
C LEU A 88 -0.09 -13.39 -28.84
N ALA A 89 0.75 -13.91 -27.95
CA ALA A 89 2.03 -14.53 -28.34
C ALA A 89 1.83 -15.79 -29.23
N THR A 90 0.68 -16.44 -29.12
CA THR A 90 0.26 -17.59 -29.94
C THR A 90 -0.67 -17.16 -31.08
N GLY A 91 -0.73 -15.86 -31.39
CA GLY A 91 -1.76 -15.27 -32.23
C GLY A 91 -1.69 -15.65 -33.70
N GLU A 92 -0.55 -16.14 -34.17
CA GLU A 92 -0.31 -16.58 -35.55
C GLU A 92 -0.71 -18.06 -35.77
N ILE A 93 -0.91 -18.82 -34.69
CA ILE A 93 -1.19 -20.25 -34.74
C ILE A 93 -2.51 -20.61 -34.05
N GLU A 94 -2.97 -21.81 -34.32
CA GLU A 94 -4.04 -22.50 -33.60
C GLU A 94 -3.78 -24.00 -33.57
N VAL A 95 -4.45 -24.72 -32.67
CA VAL A 95 -4.31 -26.18 -32.54
C VAL A 95 -5.58 -26.85 -33.03
N HIS A 96 -5.48 -27.59 -34.13
CA HIS A 96 -6.57 -28.43 -34.63
C HIS A 96 -6.64 -29.72 -33.81
N ALA A 97 -7.71 -29.85 -33.03
CA ALA A 97 -7.89 -30.95 -32.09
C ALA A 97 -8.10 -32.29 -32.82
N VAL A 98 -7.30 -33.28 -32.43
CA VAL A 98 -7.43 -34.68 -32.85
C VAL A 98 -8.10 -35.49 -31.75
N GLU A 99 -7.71 -35.24 -30.49
CA GLU A 99 -8.29 -35.86 -29.30
C GLU A 99 -8.70 -34.79 -28.28
N LEU A 100 -9.84 -34.99 -27.63
CA LEU A 100 -10.36 -34.16 -26.55
C LEU A 100 -10.76 -35.03 -25.36
N GLU A 101 -10.31 -34.64 -24.18
CA GLU A 101 -10.73 -35.21 -22.89
C GLU A 101 -11.22 -34.07 -21.99
N ILE A 102 -12.49 -34.12 -21.61
CA ILE A 102 -13.06 -33.20 -20.61
C ILE A 102 -12.70 -33.75 -19.22
N LEU A 103 -11.68 -33.14 -18.60
CA LEU A 103 -11.19 -33.54 -17.27
C LEU A 103 -12.16 -33.16 -16.16
N ASN A 104 -12.81 -31.99 -16.28
CA ASN A 104 -13.82 -31.54 -15.32
C ASN A 104 -14.76 -30.50 -15.95
N VAL A 105 -16.07 -30.70 -15.82
CA VAL A 105 -17.07 -29.76 -16.32
C VAL A 105 -17.31 -28.67 -15.28
N SER A 106 -17.19 -27.41 -15.69
CA SER A 106 -17.52 -26.29 -14.80
C SER A 106 -19.02 -25.95 -14.85
N LYS A 107 -19.54 -25.56 -13.68
CA LYS A 107 -20.77 -24.78 -13.61
C LYS A 107 -20.47 -23.34 -14.05
N THR A 108 -21.52 -22.58 -14.36
CA THR A 108 -21.39 -21.15 -14.64
C THR A 108 -20.74 -20.45 -13.42
N PRO A 109 -19.62 -19.73 -13.60
CA PRO A 109 -18.99 -19.01 -12.50
C PRO A 109 -19.92 -17.94 -11.92
N PRO A 110 -19.77 -17.60 -10.61
CA PRO A 110 -20.63 -16.63 -9.94
C PRO A 110 -20.35 -15.17 -10.36
N PHE A 111 -19.25 -14.92 -11.07
CA PHE A 111 -18.86 -13.62 -11.64
C PHE A 111 -18.01 -13.84 -12.90
N PRO A 112 -17.82 -12.82 -13.76
CA PRO A 112 -16.93 -12.91 -14.92
C PRO A 112 -15.49 -13.27 -14.55
N MET A 113 -14.78 -14.03 -15.39
CA MET A 113 -13.38 -14.43 -15.12
C MET A 113 -12.35 -13.43 -15.68
N ASP A 114 -12.80 -12.23 -16.02
CA ASP A 114 -11.98 -11.11 -16.47
C ASP A 114 -11.98 -9.97 -15.44
N ASP A 115 -11.30 -8.87 -15.75
CA ASP A 115 -11.19 -7.74 -14.83
C ASP A 115 -12.51 -6.98 -14.61
N SER A 116 -13.58 -7.29 -15.37
CA SER A 116 -14.90 -6.73 -15.09
C SER A 116 -15.50 -7.23 -13.77
N ALA A 117 -14.97 -8.33 -13.22
CA ALA A 117 -15.33 -8.81 -11.88
C ALA A 117 -15.01 -7.81 -10.76
N ASP A 118 -14.16 -6.81 -10.99
CA ASP A 118 -13.92 -5.75 -10.01
C ASP A 118 -15.15 -4.85 -9.78
N LYS A 119 -16.17 -4.93 -10.65
CA LYS A 119 -17.48 -4.28 -10.46
C LYS A 119 -18.44 -5.08 -9.59
N VAL A 120 -18.10 -6.33 -9.26
CA VAL A 120 -18.89 -7.21 -8.38
C VAL A 120 -18.43 -7.02 -6.94
N SER A 121 -19.28 -7.38 -5.97
CA SER A 121 -18.92 -7.23 -4.55
C SER A 121 -17.66 -8.02 -4.19
N GLU A 122 -16.82 -7.41 -3.36
CA GLU A 122 -15.61 -8.04 -2.83
C GLU A 122 -15.95 -9.32 -2.04
N ASP A 123 -17.02 -9.30 -1.24
CA ASP A 123 -17.49 -10.47 -0.48
C ASP A 123 -17.73 -11.70 -1.34
N LEU A 124 -18.34 -11.53 -2.52
CA LEU A 124 -18.60 -12.65 -3.43
C LEU A 124 -17.28 -13.18 -4.03
N ARG A 125 -16.36 -12.27 -4.35
CA ARG A 125 -15.03 -12.62 -4.85
C ARG A 125 -14.19 -13.34 -3.80
N MET A 126 -14.28 -12.93 -2.53
CA MET A 126 -13.58 -13.58 -1.42
C MET A 126 -14.20 -14.95 -1.09
N THR A 127 -15.53 -15.07 -1.14
CA THR A 127 -16.24 -16.35 -0.99
C THR A 127 -15.78 -17.37 -2.03
N HIS A 128 -15.52 -16.92 -3.26
CA HIS A 128 -15.00 -17.75 -4.34
C HIS A 128 -13.57 -17.38 -4.73
N ARG A 129 -12.71 -17.08 -3.74
CA ARG A 129 -11.34 -16.58 -3.99
C ARG A 129 -10.54 -17.50 -4.91
N TYR A 130 -10.76 -18.81 -4.86
CA TYR A 130 -10.12 -19.78 -5.76
C TYR A 130 -10.45 -19.58 -7.25
N LEU A 131 -11.61 -19.01 -7.59
CA LEU A 131 -11.93 -18.58 -8.95
C LEU A 131 -11.33 -17.20 -9.24
N ASP A 132 -11.46 -16.27 -8.29
CA ASP A 132 -10.92 -14.91 -8.43
C ASP A 132 -9.39 -14.92 -8.70
N LEU A 133 -8.67 -15.87 -8.09
CA LEU A 133 -7.23 -16.08 -8.29
C LEU A 133 -6.85 -16.48 -9.73
N ARG A 134 -7.78 -17.00 -10.54
CA ARG A 134 -7.53 -17.34 -11.95
C ARG A 134 -7.37 -16.11 -12.83
N ARG A 135 -7.88 -14.96 -12.40
CA ARG A 135 -7.79 -13.71 -13.15
C ARG A 135 -6.35 -13.23 -13.28
N ALA A 136 -6.02 -12.65 -14.43
CA ALA A 136 -4.68 -12.18 -14.75
C ALA A 136 -4.14 -11.21 -13.70
N THR A 137 -4.97 -10.28 -13.23
CA THR A 137 -4.63 -9.30 -12.20
C THR A 137 -4.18 -9.95 -10.88
N ASN A 138 -4.95 -10.89 -10.34
CA ASN A 138 -4.59 -11.59 -9.10
C ASN A 138 -3.36 -12.49 -9.26
N THR A 139 -3.25 -13.21 -10.38
CA THR A 139 -2.07 -14.05 -10.66
C THR A 139 -0.81 -13.20 -10.81
N LYS A 140 -0.89 -12.04 -11.47
CA LYS A 140 0.21 -11.08 -11.58
C LYS A 140 0.67 -10.60 -10.19
N MET A 141 -0.26 -10.25 -9.31
CA MET A 141 0.06 -9.84 -7.93
C MET A 141 0.78 -10.94 -7.14
N LEU A 142 0.32 -12.19 -7.24
CA LEU A 142 0.98 -13.33 -6.58
C LEU A 142 2.39 -13.58 -7.12
N ARG A 143 2.58 -13.51 -8.45
CA ARG A 143 3.89 -13.65 -9.09
C ARG A 143 4.83 -12.51 -8.70
N MET A 144 4.32 -11.28 -8.64
CA MET A 144 5.06 -10.12 -8.18
C MET A 144 5.52 -10.30 -6.72
N ARG A 145 4.62 -10.69 -5.81
CA ARG A 145 4.97 -11.01 -4.41
C ARG A 145 6.05 -12.10 -4.31
N HIS A 146 5.97 -13.15 -5.12
CA HIS A 146 6.99 -14.19 -5.18
C HIS A 146 8.34 -13.65 -5.66
N ALA A 147 8.36 -12.86 -6.73
CA ALA A 147 9.57 -12.22 -7.25
C ALA A 147 10.20 -11.28 -6.23
N THR A 148 9.40 -10.44 -5.55
CA THR A 148 9.83 -9.59 -4.44
C THR A 148 10.46 -10.40 -3.32
N SER A 149 9.82 -11.49 -2.88
CA SER A 149 10.33 -12.35 -1.81
C SER A 149 11.67 -13.01 -2.18
N ARG A 150 11.87 -13.34 -3.45
CA ARG A 150 13.15 -13.84 -3.96
C ARG A 150 14.22 -12.76 -4.02
N ALA A 151 13.89 -11.57 -4.54
CA ALA A 151 14.82 -10.44 -4.62
C ALA A 151 15.33 -10.04 -3.23
N ILE A 152 14.43 -10.01 -2.23
CA ILE A 152 14.79 -9.78 -0.82
C ILE A 152 15.79 -10.84 -0.35
N ARG A 153 15.46 -12.13 -0.46
CA ARG A 153 16.36 -13.21 0.00
C ARG A 153 17.74 -13.13 -0.65
N ASN A 154 17.78 -12.95 -1.97
CA ASN A 154 19.05 -12.83 -2.70
C ASN A 154 19.86 -11.63 -2.21
N TYR A 155 19.23 -10.47 -1.99
CA TYR A 155 19.92 -9.30 -1.46
C TYR A 155 20.46 -9.54 -0.05
N MET A 156 19.66 -10.16 0.83
CA MET A 156 20.08 -10.44 2.20
C MET A 156 21.25 -11.44 2.25
N ASP A 157 21.23 -12.46 1.38
CA ASP A 157 22.34 -13.41 1.20
C ASP A 157 23.62 -12.69 0.69
N ASP A 158 23.48 -11.82 -0.31
CA ASP A 158 24.57 -10.97 -0.82
C ASP A 158 25.17 -10.08 0.30
N GLN A 159 24.36 -9.69 1.29
CA GLN A 159 24.75 -8.91 2.47
C GLN A 159 25.16 -9.77 3.69
N ALA A 160 25.37 -11.07 3.49
CA ALA A 160 25.80 -12.03 4.51
C ALA A 160 24.86 -12.19 5.71
N PHE A 161 23.55 -12.01 5.50
CA PHE A 161 22.54 -12.29 6.51
C PHE A 161 22.16 -13.76 6.54
N ILE A 162 21.68 -14.22 7.70
CA ILE A 162 21.15 -15.57 7.88
C ILE A 162 19.63 -15.50 8.08
N GLU A 163 18.88 -16.28 7.29
CA GLU A 163 17.43 -16.46 7.48
C GLU A 163 17.22 -17.39 8.68
N ILE A 164 16.64 -16.90 9.77
CA ILE A 164 16.38 -17.70 10.98
C ILE A 164 14.88 -17.68 11.30
N GLU A 165 14.27 -18.85 11.40
CA GLU A 165 12.87 -18.96 11.82
C GLU A 165 12.74 -18.76 13.34
N THR A 166 11.76 -17.97 13.76
CA THR A 166 11.47 -17.73 15.18
C THR A 166 10.14 -18.36 15.61
N PRO A 167 10.02 -18.89 16.84
CA PRO A 167 8.80 -19.54 17.30
C PRO A 167 7.54 -18.66 17.25
N MET A 168 6.41 -19.24 16.82
CA MET A 168 5.09 -18.57 16.80
C MET A 168 4.27 -18.77 18.06
N LEU A 169 4.53 -19.82 18.85
CA LEU A 169 3.85 -20.04 20.12
C LEU A 169 4.72 -19.47 21.24
N PHE A 170 4.43 -18.25 21.66
CA PHE A 170 5.29 -17.49 22.54
C PHE A 170 4.58 -17.03 23.81
N LYS A 171 5.32 -16.39 24.72
CA LYS A 171 4.76 -15.76 25.91
C LYS A 171 4.13 -14.42 25.51
N SER A 172 3.00 -14.09 26.13
CA SER A 172 2.35 -12.78 25.97
C SER A 172 3.24 -11.64 26.48
N THR A 173 3.20 -10.52 25.76
CA THR A 173 3.98 -9.31 26.07
C THR A 173 3.00 -8.14 26.29
N PRO A 174 3.14 -7.37 27.38
CA PRO A 174 2.12 -6.40 27.80
C PRO A 174 2.08 -5.12 26.96
N GLU A 175 2.87 -5.02 25.89
CA GLU A 175 3.10 -3.80 25.11
C GLU A 175 2.60 -3.97 23.66
N GLY A 176 2.23 -2.85 23.04
CA GLY A 176 1.79 -2.82 21.64
C GLY A 176 0.31 -3.17 21.47
N ALA A 177 0.01 -3.92 20.42
CA ALA A 177 -1.34 -4.33 20.07
C ALA A 177 -1.84 -5.50 20.94
N ARG A 178 -3.14 -5.78 20.89
CA ARG A 178 -3.70 -6.99 21.49
C ARG A 178 -3.19 -8.23 20.74
N GLU A 179 -2.90 -9.30 21.48
CA GLU A 179 -2.36 -10.55 20.96
C GLU A 179 -3.44 -11.63 20.80
N PHE A 180 -3.33 -12.45 19.75
CA PHE A 180 -4.12 -13.68 19.65
C PHE A 180 -3.58 -14.75 20.62
N LEU A 181 -4.49 -15.43 21.33
CA LEU A 181 -4.14 -16.46 22.30
C LEU A 181 -4.40 -17.88 21.78
N VAL A 182 -3.49 -18.80 22.11
CA VAL A 182 -3.59 -20.22 21.79
C VAL A 182 -3.57 -21.03 23.09
N PRO A 183 -4.68 -21.70 23.47
CA PRO A 183 -4.74 -22.46 24.72
C PRO A 183 -3.80 -23.67 24.69
N SER A 184 -3.07 -23.90 25.79
CA SER A 184 -2.21 -25.07 25.93
C SER A 184 -3.00 -26.27 26.43
N ARG A 185 -3.08 -27.34 25.63
CA ARG A 185 -3.65 -28.63 26.06
C ARG A 185 -2.86 -29.26 27.21
N MET A 186 -1.53 -29.09 27.23
CA MET A 186 -0.64 -29.74 28.19
C MET A 186 -0.56 -29.00 29.53
N ASN A 187 -0.84 -27.69 29.53
CA ASN A 187 -0.78 -26.83 30.71
C ASN A 187 -2.15 -26.16 30.92
N PRO A 188 -3.12 -26.83 31.58
CA PRO A 188 -4.45 -26.27 31.82
C PRO A 188 -4.38 -24.90 32.50
N GLY A 189 -5.11 -23.92 31.95
CA GLY A 189 -5.11 -22.53 32.43
C GLY A 189 -4.00 -21.65 31.84
N ALA A 190 -3.06 -22.21 31.09
CA ALA A 190 -2.01 -21.45 30.40
C ALA A 190 -2.30 -21.29 28.89
N PHE A 191 -1.83 -20.18 28.34
CA PHE A 191 -1.99 -19.80 26.94
C PHE A 191 -0.64 -19.37 26.36
N TYR A 192 -0.46 -19.65 25.07
CA TYR A 192 0.55 -18.97 24.26
C TYR A 192 -0.07 -17.72 23.64
N ALA A 193 0.76 -16.76 23.27
CA ALA A 193 0.43 -15.65 22.40
C ALA A 193 1.10 -15.83 21.05
N LEU A 194 0.38 -15.50 19.97
CA LEU A 194 0.98 -15.37 18.64
C LEU A 194 1.75 -14.03 18.57
N PRO A 195 2.96 -14.00 17.99
CA PRO A 195 3.82 -12.83 18.03
C PRO A 195 3.30 -11.70 17.15
N GLN A 196 3.28 -10.49 17.71
CA GLN A 196 3.05 -9.25 16.95
C GLN A 196 4.18 -8.94 15.97
N SER A 197 5.39 -9.39 16.31
CA SER A 197 6.61 -9.40 15.49
C SER A 197 7.66 -10.30 16.17
N PRO A 198 8.76 -10.69 15.49
CA PRO A 198 9.86 -11.42 16.11
C PRO A 198 10.79 -10.58 17.02
N GLN A 199 10.35 -9.39 17.45
CA GLN A 199 11.18 -8.36 18.10
C GLN A 199 12.03 -8.87 19.28
N GLN A 200 11.50 -9.77 20.11
CA GLN A 200 12.25 -10.31 21.25
C GLN A 200 13.30 -11.33 20.81
N TYR A 201 12.97 -12.18 19.83
CA TYR A 201 13.88 -13.19 19.33
C TYR A 201 15.06 -12.57 18.59
N LYS A 202 14.81 -11.57 17.74
CA LYS A 202 15.90 -10.94 16.97
C LYS A 202 16.94 -10.27 17.86
N GLN A 203 16.52 -9.66 18.97
CA GLN A 203 17.47 -9.15 19.97
C GLN A 203 18.27 -10.26 20.65
N MET A 204 17.63 -11.38 21.03
CA MET A 204 18.35 -12.55 21.57
C MET A 204 19.35 -13.15 20.57
N LEU A 205 19.04 -13.13 19.27
CA LEU A 205 19.96 -13.57 18.22
C LEU A 205 21.19 -12.65 18.12
N MET A 206 21.02 -11.34 18.29
CA MET A 206 22.15 -10.40 18.36
C MET A 206 23.04 -10.71 19.58
N VAL A 207 22.44 -10.91 20.76
CA VAL A 207 23.16 -11.35 21.97
C VAL A 207 23.87 -12.70 21.77
N GLY A 208 23.26 -13.60 21.01
CA GLY A 208 23.81 -14.91 20.67
C GLY A 208 24.95 -14.89 19.64
N GLY A 209 25.33 -13.72 19.12
CA GLY A 209 26.42 -13.56 18.17
C GLY A 209 26.06 -13.91 16.72
N VAL A 210 24.78 -13.89 16.34
CA VAL A 210 24.35 -14.07 14.94
C VAL A 210 24.78 -12.88 14.06
N GLU A 211 24.87 -11.69 14.66
CA GLU A 211 25.32 -10.43 14.05
C GLU A 211 24.46 -9.87 12.91
N ARG A 212 23.96 -10.71 11.98
CA ARG A 212 23.13 -10.32 10.83
C ARG A 212 21.98 -11.31 10.63
N TYR A 213 20.80 -10.93 11.08
CA TYR A 213 19.60 -11.75 11.04
C TYR A 213 18.53 -11.14 10.13
N TYR A 214 17.84 -12.00 9.38
CA TYR A 214 16.57 -11.62 8.77
C TYR A 214 15.54 -12.77 8.78
N GLN A 215 14.28 -12.43 8.58
CA GLN A 215 13.19 -13.40 8.41
C GLN A 215 12.02 -12.80 7.63
N LEU A 216 11.44 -13.55 6.69
CA LEU A 216 10.10 -13.26 6.19
C LEU A 216 9.04 -13.79 7.17
N ALA A 217 8.84 -13.08 8.28
CA ALA A 217 8.05 -13.54 9.41
C ALA A 217 6.55 -13.30 9.24
N ARG A 218 5.73 -14.27 9.68
CA ARG A 218 4.29 -14.09 9.87
C ARG A 218 4.04 -13.41 11.22
N CYS A 219 3.32 -12.30 11.19
CA CYS A 219 3.00 -11.47 12.35
C CYS A 219 1.47 -11.43 12.55
N PHE A 220 1.05 -11.29 13.80
CA PHE A 220 -0.36 -11.37 14.20
C PHE A 220 -0.74 -10.20 15.11
N ARG A 221 -1.80 -9.46 14.78
CA ARG A 221 -2.31 -8.36 15.61
C ARG A 221 -3.83 -8.43 15.69
N ASP A 222 -4.37 -8.48 16.91
CA ASP A 222 -5.81 -8.46 17.17
C ASP A 222 -6.31 -7.01 17.27
N GLU A 223 -6.27 -6.32 16.14
CA GLU A 223 -6.73 -4.93 15.98
C GLU A 223 -7.96 -4.85 15.06
N ASP A 224 -8.69 -3.74 15.15
CA ASP A 224 -9.72 -3.40 14.18
C ASP A 224 -9.13 -3.33 12.76
N LEU A 225 -9.82 -3.98 11.82
CA LEU A 225 -9.39 -4.03 10.43
C LEU A 225 -9.49 -2.65 9.77
N ARG A 226 -8.53 -2.37 8.89
CA ARG A 226 -8.52 -1.23 7.97
C ARG A 226 -8.28 -1.73 6.56
N ALA A 227 -8.44 -0.86 5.56
CA ALA A 227 -8.24 -1.23 4.16
C ALA A 227 -6.86 -1.87 3.88
N ASP A 228 -5.85 -1.51 4.68
CA ASP A 228 -4.46 -1.96 4.61
C ASP A 228 -4.04 -2.88 5.77
N ARG A 229 -4.95 -3.26 6.68
CA ARG A 229 -4.63 -4.05 7.88
C ARG A 229 -5.40 -5.37 7.94
N GLN A 230 -4.65 -6.46 7.99
CA GLN A 230 -5.15 -7.83 8.18
C GLN A 230 -4.66 -8.37 9.52
N PRO A 231 -5.41 -9.28 10.17
CA PRO A 231 -5.05 -9.80 11.49
C PRO A 231 -3.78 -10.64 11.44
N GLU A 232 -3.47 -11.21 10.27
CA GLU A 232 -2.19 -11.81 9.95
C GLU A 232 -1.54 -11.13 8.74
N PHE A 233 -0.25 -10.86 8.82
CA PHE A 233 0.50 -10.21 7.76
C PHE A 233 1.97 -10.63 7.77
N THR A 234 2.72 -10.31 6.72
CA THR A 234 4.13 -10.72 6.59
C THR A 234 5.04 -9.51 6.71
N GLN A 235 6.07 -9.61 7.54
CA GLN A 235 7.13 -8.62 7.65
C GLN A 235 8.43 -9.18 7.05
N VAL A 236 9.25 -8.27 6.52
CA VAL A 236 10.69 -8.53 6.35
C VAL A 236 11.34 -8.04 7.64
N ASP A 237 11.53 -8.94 8.58
CA ASP A 237 12.13 -8.62 9.87
C ASP A 237 13.65 -8.71 9.75
N ILE A 238 14.36 -7.66 10.17
CA ILE A 238 15.80 -7.49 9.98
C ILE A 238 16.40 -7.00 11.32
N GLU A 239 17.57 -7.51 11.70
CA GLU A 239 18.32 -7.02 12.85
C GLU A 239 19.84 -7.21 12.63
N LEU A 240 20.63 -6.22 13.03
CA LEU A 240 22.09 -6.23 12.91
C LEU A 240 22.74 -5.79 14.22
N SER A 241 23.95 -6.29 14.49
CA SER A 241 24.80 -5.84 15.61
C SER A 241 25.87 -4.85 15.14
N PHE A 242 26.36 -4.02 16.06
CA PHE A 242 27.50 -3.10 15.86
C PHE A 242 27.31 -2.07 14.74
N ILE A 243 26.09 -1.54 14.61
CA ILE A 243 25.71 -0.57 13.59
C ILE A 243 25.17 0.73 14.20
N ASP A 244 25.17 1.79 13.40
CA ASP A 244 24.38 3.00 13.64
C ASP A 244 23.20 3.13 12.66
N ARG A 245 22.56 4.31 12.62
CA ARG A 245 21.41 4.56 11.74
C ARG A 245 21.80 4.65 10.26
N GLU A 246 22.99 5.15 9.95
CA GLU A 246 23.47 5.31 8.57
C GLU A 246 23.66 3.94 7.91
N ASP A 247 24.23 2.98 8.64
CA ASP A 247 24.37 1.59 8.18
C ASP A 247 23.01 0.99 7.81
N MET A 248 21.97 1.25 8.62
CA MET A 248 20.61 0.77 8.36
C MET A 248 19.96 1.45 7.17
N TYR A 249 20.18 2.76 7.00
CA TYR A 249 19.68 3.47 5.82
C TYR A 249 20.29 2.91 4.55
N GLU A 250 21.61 2.75 4.50
CA GLU A 250 22.31 2.21 3.33
C GLU A 250 21.82 0.79 2.99
N LEU A 251 21.69 -0.07 4.00
CA LEU A 251 21.20 -1.45 3.82
C LEU A 251 19.80 -1.48 3.19
N ILE A 252 18.86 -0.71 3.75
CA ILE A 252 17.46 -0.73 3.32
C ILE A 252 17.29 -0.01 1.98
N GLU A 253 18.01 1.08 1.74
CA GLU A 253 18.04 1.76 0.44
C GLU A 253 18.53 0.84 -0.68
N GLY A 254 19.61 0.09 -0.42
CA GLY A 254 20.11 -0.92 -1.36
C GLY A 254 19.10 -2.06 -1.58
N LEU A 255 18.39 -2.50 -0.52
CA LEU A 255 17.34 -3.51 -0.62
C LEU A 255 16.19 -3.02 -1.51
N MET A 256 15.69 -1.80 -1.28
CA MET A 256 14.63 -1.21 -2.09
C MET A 256 15.07 -1.07 -3.55
N LYS A 257 16.31 -0.64 -3.80
CA LYS A 257 16.86 -0.51 -5.15
C LYS A 257 16.90 -1.85 -5.88
N ARG A 258 17.35 -2.90 -5.20
CA ARG A 258 17.35 -4.26 -5.74
C ARG A 258 15.95 -4.75 -6.05
N VAL A 259 14.99 -4.57 -5.14
CA VAL A 259 13.61 -5.02 -5.31
C VAL A 259 12.93 -4.30 -6.48
N TRP A 260 13.05 -2.98 -6.57
CA TRP A 260 12.46 -2.21 -7.67
C TRP A 260 13.07 -2.59 -9.02
N LYS A 261 14.39 -2.74 -9.08
CA LYS A 261 15.09 -3.14 -10.31
C LYS A 261 14.71 -4.54 -10.77
N ASP A 262 14.78 -5.54 -9.88
CA ASP A 262 14.58 -6.94 -10.25
C ASP A 262 13.11 -7.28 -10.55
N VAL A 263 12.15 -6.58 -9.94
CA VAL A 263 10.73 -6.94 -10.02
C VAL A 263 9.96 -6.13 -11.07
N ILE A 264 10.28 -4.84 -11.21
CA ILE A 264 9.55 -3.95 -12.13
C ILE A 264 10.46 -3.13 -13.06
N ASP A 265 11.78 -3.40 -13.07
CA ASP A 265 12.79 -2.72 -13.90
C ASP A 265 12.79 -1.19 -13.74
N VAL A 266 12.68 -0.73 -12.49
CA VAL A 266 12.76 0.69 -12.14
C VAL A 266 14.03 0.94 -11.34
N ASP A 267 14.84 1.89 -11.80
CA ASP A 267 15.98 2.41 -11.06
C ASP A 267 15.51 3.50 -10.10
N ILE A 268 15.72 3.29 -8.80
CA ILE A 268 15.43 4.30 -7.77
C ILE A 268 16.71 5.01 -7.35
N GLU A 269 16.60 6.32 -7.11
CA GLU A 269 17.71 7.15 -6.66
C GLU A 269 17.87 7.07 -5.14
N THR A 270 19.11 6.92 -4.71
CA THR A 270 19.53 6.92 -3.30
C THR A 270 20.69 7.93 -3.15
N PRO A 271 20.89 8.57 -1.99
CA PRO A 271 20.16 8.36 -0.74
C PRO A 271 18.74 8.93 -0.76
N PHE A 272 17.83 8.35 0.03
CA PHE A 272 16.47 8.88 0.14
C PHE A 272 16.45 10.19 0.95
N LEU A 273 15.45 11.03 0.69
CA LEU A 273 15.22 12.23 1.48
C LEU A 273 15.02 11.86 2.95
N ARG A 274 15.64 12.60 3.86
CA ARG A 274 15.43 12.46 5.31
C ARG A 274 14.66 13.66 5.83
N MET A 275 13.63 13.41 6.61
CA MET A 275 12.74 14.43 7.16
C MET A 275 12.54 14.18 8.64
N SER A 276 12.70 15.21 9.48
CA SER A 276 12.35 15.08 10.89
C SER A 276 10.84 14.83 11.03
N TYR A 277 10.42 14.11 12.06
CA TYR A 277 9.00 13.93 12.42
C TYR A 277 8.32 15.30 12.57
N TYR A 278 9.01 16.26 13.19
CA TYR A 278 8.52 17.61 13.31
C TYR A 278 8.25 18.24 11.94
N ASP A 279 9.17 18.15 10.98
CA ASP A 279 8.97 18.70 9.64
C ASP A 279 7.86 17.98 8.88
N ALA A 280 7.77 16.65 9.01
CA ALA A 280 6.71 15.85 8.40
C ALA A 280 5.32 16.30 8.89
N MET A 281 5.15 16.42 10.22
CA MET A 281 3.93 16.92 10.82
C MET A 281 3.68 18.39 10.48
N ASN A 282 4.69 19.24 10.61
CA ASN A 282 4.55 20.68 10.47
C ASN A 282 4.24 21.13 9.03
N ARG A 283 4.70 20.37 8.03
CA ARG A 283 4.51 20.65 6.60
C ARG A 283 3.44 19.80 5.94
N PHE A 284 3.16 18.59 6.42
CA PHE A 284 2.22 17.66 5.76
C PHE A 284 1.10 17.16 6.67
N GLY A 285 1.21 17.36 7.98
CA GLY A 285 0.22 16.94 8.95
C GLY A 285 0.16 15.43 9.18
N VAL A 286 1.21 14.71 8.79
CA VAL A 286 1.33 13.26 8.92
C VAL A 286 2.81 12.85 8.91
N ASP A 287 3.14 11.80 9.64
CA ASP A 287 4.47 11.17 9.72
C ASP A 287 4.82 10.26 8.52
N LYS A 288 3.87 10.09 7.59
CA LYS A 288 4.04 9.39 6.32
C LYS A 288 3.53 10.23 5.16
N PRO A 289 4.23 11.31 4.80
CA PRO A 289 3.74 12.24 3.80
C PRO A 289 3.76 11.63 2.40
N ASP A 290 2.71 11.90 1.63
CA ASP A 290 2.75 11.75 0.17
C ASP A 290 3.37 13.00 -0.44
N MET A 291 4.58 12.81 -0.98
CA MET A 291 5.44 13.87 -1.54
C MET A 291 5.22 14.11 -3.03
N ARG A 292 4.28 13.40 -3.68
CA ARG A 292 4.03 13.51 -5.13
C ARG A 292 3.24 14.76 -5.54
N PHE A 293 2.70 15.49 -4.57
CA PHE A 293 1.95 16.72 -4.81
C PHE A 293 2.22 17.73 -3.68
N ASP A 294 2.01 19.02 -3.99
CA ASP A 294 2.22 20.13 -3.06
C ASP A 294 1.14 20.17 -1.96
N LEU A 295 0.62 21.36 -1.63
CA LEU A 295 -0.37 21.62 -0.56
C LEU A 295 0.23 21.51 0.86
N GLU A 296 1.46 21.97 1.05
CA GLU A 296 2.07 22.05 2.37
C GLU A 296 1.30 22.96 3.34
N LEU A 297 1.27 22.53 4.60
CA LEU A 297 0.81 23.32 5.73
C LEU A 297 1.84 24.42 6.03
N LYS A 298 1.34 25.61 6.34
CA LYS A 298 2.11 26.76 6.83
C LYS A 298 1.61 27.16 8.20
N ASP A 299 2.53 27.68 9.01
CA ASP A 299 2.21 28.25 10.33
C ASP A 299 1.79 29.70 10.18
N CYS A 300 0.65 30.08 10.75
CA CYS A 300 0.11 31.43 10.71
C CYS A 300 0.05 32.08 12.09
N ALA A 301 0.71 31.53 13.11
CA ALA A 301 0.71 32.08 14.46
C ALA A 301 1.18 33.55 14.48
N ASP A 302 2.27 33.87 13.78
CA ASP A 302 2.83 35.23 13.72
C ASP A 302 1.86 36.23 13.05
N ILE A 303 1.16 35.79 12.00
CA ILE A 303 0.16 36.61 11.30
C ILE A 303 -0.97 36.98 12.26
N PHE A 304 -1.44 36.01 13.04
CA PHE A 304 -2.63 36.16 13.88
C PHE A 304 -2.33 36.51 15.35
N ALA A 305 -1.08 36.84 15.69
CA ALA A 305 -0.65 37.14 17.06
C ALA A 305 -1.51 38.23 17.74
N ASN A 306 -1.95 39.22 16.94
CA ASN A 306 -2.79 40.34 17.35
C ASN A 306 -4.22 40.27 16.75
N SER A 307 -4.66 39.09 16.32
CA SER A 307 -5.92 38.96 15.60
C SER A 307 -7.14 39.36 16.43
N GLY A 308 -8.09 40.05 15.79
CA GLY A 308 -9.40 40.33 16.37
C GLY A 308 -10.31 39.09 16.45
N PHE A 309 -9.92 37.98 15.80
CA PHE A 309 -10.69 36.75 15.81
C PHE A 309 -10.44 35.94 17.09
N LYS A 310 -11.39 35.97 18.03
CA LYS A 310 -11.28 35.35 19.37
C LYS A 310 -10.87 33.88 19.36
N VAL A 311 -11.25 33.11 18.35
CA VAL A 311 -10.88 31.68 18.25
C VAL A 311 -9.37 31.52 18.04
N PHE A 312 -8.80 32.31 17.13
CA PHE A 312 -7.38 32.29 16.83
C PHE A 312 -6.58 32.88 17.99
N LYS A 313 -7.00 34.05 18.48
CA LYS A 313 -6.36 34.70 19.62
C LYS A 313 -6.34 33.80 20.86
N GLY A 314 -7.48 33.21 21.21
CA GLY A 314 -7.59 32.30 22.35
C GLY A 314 -6.74 31.01 22.20
N THR A 315 -6.55 30.52 20.98
CA THR A 315 -5.67 29.36 20.72
C THR A 315 -4.21 29.71 20.97
N LEU A 316 -3.74 30.85 20.47
CA LEU A 316 -2.37 31.32 20.68
C LEU A 316 -2.10 31.66 22.14
N ASP A 317 -3.06 32.30 22.82
CA ASP A 317 -2.95 32.64 24.25
C ASP A 317 -2.88 31.38 25.14
N SER A 318 -3.37 30.22 24.66
CA SER A 318 -3.22 28.92 25.32
C SER A 318 -1.98 28.12 24.88
N GLY A 319 -1.10 28.70 24.06
CA GLY A 319 0.09 28.03 23.53
C GLY A 319 -0.17 27.03 22.39
N GLY A 320 -1.33 27.12 21.73
CA GLY A 320 -1.64 26.31 20.54
C GLY A 320 -1.06 26.89 19.26
N ALA A 321 -1.34 26.24 18.13
CA ALA A 321 -0.90 26.66 16.80
C ALA A 321 -2.09 27.01 15.89
N ILE A 322 -1.83 27.88 14.92
CA ILE A 322 -2.75 28.16 13.81
C ILE A 322 -2.07 27.70 12.53
N LYS A 323 -2.53 26.58 11.99
CA LYS A 323 -2.01 26.02 10.74
C LYS A 323 -2.97 26.34 9.59
N ALA A 324 -2.44 26.48 8.39
CA ALA A 324 -3.24 26.65 7.18
C ALA A 324 -2.59 25.99 5.96
N PHE A 325 -3.37 25.62 4.96
CA PHE A 325 -2.85 25.26 3.64
C PHE A 325 -3.74 25.81 2.54
N ASN A 326 -3.16 26.06 1.36
CA ASN A 326 -3.87 26.53 0.18
C ASN A 326 -4.14 25.37 -0.80
N ALA A 327 -5.42 25.01 -0.98
CA ALA A 327 -5.85 24.08 -2.02
C ALA A 327 -6.04 24.83 -3.35
N LYS A 328 -4.97 24.83 -4.16
CA LYS A 328 -4.93 25.56 -5.43
C LYS A 328 -6.02 25.10 -6.40
N GLY A 329 -6.77 26.05 -6.95
CA GLY A 329 -7.83 25.79 -7.94
C GLY A 329 -9.10 25.11 -7.40
N LEU A 330 -9.30 25.02 -6.09
CA LEU A 330 -10.41 24.30 -5.45
C LEU A 330 -11.53 25.22 -4.89
N ALA A 331 -11.59 26.50 -5.26
CA ALA A 331 -12.65 27.41 -4.79
C ALA A 331 -14.07 26.99 -5.21
N ASP A 332 -14.19 26.27 -6.32
CA ASP A 332 -15.43 25.79 -6.95
C ASP A 332 -16.02 24.51 -6.31
N LEU A 333 -15.61 24.20 -5.07
CA LEU A 333 -16.24 23.16 -4.26
C LEU A 333 -17.73 23.44 -4.06
N THR A 334 -18.53 22.40 -4.26
CA THR A 334 -19.94 22.38 -3.85
C THR A 334 -20.05 22.43 -2.33
N GLN A 335 -21.23 22.80 -1.82
CA GLN A 335 -21.49 22.77 -0.38
C GLN A 335 -21.38 21.35 0.21
N GLY A 336 -21.72 20.32 -0.58
CA GLY A 336 -21.59 18.92 -0.17
C GLY A 336 -20.14 18.49 0.02
N GLU A 337 -19.24 18.85 -0.91
CA GLU A 337 -17.82 18.52 -0.78
C GLU A 337 -17.15 19.31 0.36
N LEU A 338 -17.48 20.59 0.51
CA LEU A 338 -16.97 21.39 1.63
C LEU A 338 -17.41 20.79 2.99
N ARG A 339 -18.68 20.36 3.08
CA ARG A 339 -19.18 19.65 4.26
C ARG A 339 -18.45 18.33 4.49
N SER A 340 -18.15 17.56 3.44
CA SER A 340 -17.39 16.32 3.55
C SER A 340 -15.98 16.54 4.11
N LEU A 341 -15.29 17.62 3.68
CA LEU A 341 -13.99 18.02 4.23
C LEU A 341 -14.11 18.44 5.71
N GLU A 342 -15.15 19.20 6.05
CA GLU A 342 -15.43 19.58 7.44
C GLU A 342 -15.75 18.37 8.34
N ASP A 343 -16.53 17.39 7.83
CA ASP A 343 -16.86 16.17 8.55
C ASP A 343 -15.61 15.32 8.80
N SER A 344 -14.66 15.28 7.85
CA SER A 344 -13.36 14.62 8.02
C SER A 344 -12.51 15.30 9.11
N ALA A 345 -12.52 16.64 9.15
CA ALA A 345 -11.86 17.39 10.23
C ALA A 345 -12.52 17.14 11.60
N LYS A 346 -13.85 17.08 11.65
CA LYS A 346 -14.62 16.81 12.88
C LYS A 346 -14.40 15.40 13.42
N ALA A 347 -14.20 14.42 12.55
CA ALA A 347 -13.85 13.05 12.95
C ALA A 347 -12.51 13.00 13.72
N LEU A 348 -11.60 13.95 13.47
CA LEU A 348 -10.35 14.16 14.20
C LEU A 348 -10.51 15.18 15.35
N GLY A 349 -11.75 15.46 15.73
CA GLY A 349 -12.10 16.31 16.86
C GLY A 349 -12.02 17.81 16.59
N ALA A 350 -11.96 18.28 15.34
CA ALA A 350 -12.14 19.70 15.05
C ALA A 350 -13.56 20.15 15.43
N LYS A 351 -13.71 21.39 15.91
CA LYS A 351 -15.06 21.98 16.16
C LYS A 351 -15.73 22.47 14.87
N GLY A 352 -14.93 22.69 13.83
CA GLY A 352 -15.33 23.16 12.51
C GLY A 352 -14.09 23.34 11.65
N LEU A 353 -14.29 23.60 10.36
CA LEU A 353 -13.21 23.81 9.40
C LEU A 353 -13.32 25.24 8.84
N ALA A 354 -12.43 26.12 9.31
CA ALA A 354 -12.37 27.49 8.85
C ALA A 354 -11.74 27.54 7.44
N PHE A 355 -12.28 28.39 6.56
CA PHE A 355 -11.78 28.49 5.19
C PHE A 355 -11.91 29.90 4.60
N ILE A 356 -11.15 30.21 3.55
CA ILE A 356 -11.28 31.41 2.72
C ILE A 356 -11.26 31.00 1.25
N LYS A 357 -12.29 31.36 0.48
CA LYS A 357 -12.33 31.17 -0.97
C LYS A 357 -11.90 32.45 -1.68
N SER A 358 -11.02 32.36 -2.68
CA SER A 358 -10.75 33.46 -3.62
C SER A 358 -11.52 33.24 -4.91
N VAL A 359 -12.48 34.12 -5.23
CA VAL A 359 -13.34 33.99 -6.42
C VAL A 359 -13.55 35.36 -7.07
N GLY A 360 -13.11 35.51 -8.31
CA GLY A 360 -13.25 36.76 -9.07
C GLY A 360 -12.39 37.89 -8.49
N GLY A 361 -11.27 37.57 -7.85
CA GLY A 361 -10.37 38.53 -7.20
C GLY A 361 -10.83 38.96 -5.79
N GLU A 362 -11.96 38.45 -5.30
CA GLU A 362 -12.49 38.74 -3.96
C GLU A 362 -12.41 37.53 -3.04
N TRP A 363 -12.10 37.77 -1.76
CA TRP A 363 -12.13 36.74 -0.73
C TRP A 363 -13.54 36.59 -0.14
N LYS A 364 -14.02 35.35 -0.03
CA LYS A 364 -15.34 35.00 0.52
C LYS A 364 -15.16 34.03 1.68
N SER A 365 -15.56 34.47 2.88
CA SER A 365 -15.53 33.65 4.09
C SER A 365 -16.37 34.23 5.23
N PRO A 366 -16.98 33.39 6.09
CA PRO A 366 -17.62 33.85 7.33
C PRO A 366 -16.66 34.52 8.32
N ILE A 367 -15.35 34.19 8.27
CA ILE A 367 -14.35 34.71 9.23
C ILE A 367 -13.66 35.99 8.75
N LEU A 368 -13.84 36.38 7.48
CA LEU A 368 -13.11 37.50 6.87
C LEU A 368 -13.34 38.84 7.57
N LYS A 369 -14.52 39.03 8.16
CA LYS A 369 -14.88 40.26 8.90
C LYS A 369 -14.06 40.49 10.17
N PHE A 370 -13.34 39.47 10.63
CA PHE A 370 -12.48 39.56 11.81
C PHE A 370 -11.01 39.84 11.47
N PHE A 371 -10.65 39.83 10.18
CA PHE A 371 -9.29 39.97 9.71
C PHE A 371 -9.05 41.41 9.23
N SER A 372 -7.93 41.97 9.66
CA SER A 372 -7.35 43.23 9.17
C SER A 372 -6.84 43.09 7.73
N GLU A 373 -6.57 44.21 7.07
CA GLU A 373 -6.00 44.19 5.71
C GLU A 373 -4.55 43.68 5.72
N GLU A 374 -3.81 43.95 6.80
CA GLU A 374 -2.46 43.45 7.04
C GLU A 374 -2.44 41.92 7.16
N GLU A 375 -3.36 41.34 7.95
CA GLU A 375 -3.50 39.88 8.07
C GLU A 375 -3.85 39.25 6.71
N LYS A 376 -4.78 39.85 5.95
CA LYS A 376 -5.16 39.34 4.62
C LYS A 376 -3.98 39.38 3.65
N ALA A 377 -3.22 40.47 3.62
CA ALA A 377 -2.04 40.60 2.77
C ALA A 377 -0.98 39.55 3.13
N ALA A 378 -0.70 39.35 4.43
CA ALA A 378 0.28 38.38 4.91
C ALA A 378 -0.12 36.93 4.57
N ILE A 379 -1.41 36.57 4.74
CA ILE A 379 -1.92 35.25 4.35
C ILE A 379 -1.75 35.03 2.85
N LYS A 380 -2.12 36.04 2.03
CA LYS A 380 -2.04 35.96 0.58
C LYS A 380 -0.62 35.70 0.11
N GLU A 381 0.35 36.39 0.72
CA GLU A 381 1.77 36.23 0.43
C GLU A 381 2.29 34.86 0.88
N GLN A 382 2.08 34.49 2.16
CA GLN A 382 2.63 33.25 2.73
C GLN A 382 2.08 31.98 2.09
N LEU A 383 0.79 31.97 1.76
CA LEU A 383 0.11 30.81 1.15
C LEU A 383 0.02 30.89 -0.38
N GLN A 384 0.58 31.96 -0.98
CA GLN A 384 0.58 32.20 -2.42
C GLN A 384 -0.82 32.04 -3.03
N VAL A 385 -1.80 32.75 -2.44
CA VAL A 385 -3.22 32.60 -2.79
C VAL A 385 -3.52 33.30 -4.11
N GLU A 386 -4.01 32.53 -5.08
CA GLU A 386 -4.42 32.99 -6.40
C GLU A 386 -5.96 32.98 -6.55
N ASP A 387 -6.48 33.56 -7.62
CA ASP A 387 -7.92 33.47 -7.89
C ASP A 387 -8.31 32.04 -8.26
N GLY A 388 -9.41 31.55 -7.69
CA GLY A 388 -9.83 30.15 -7.83
C GLY A 388 -9.34 29.22 -6.71
N ASP A 389 -8.61 29.74 -5.73
CA ASP A 389 -8.07 28.97 -4.60
C ASP A 389 -8.99 28.94 -3.36
N ILE A 390 -8.78 27.95 -2.50
CA ILE A 390 -9.38 27.91 -1.16
C ILE A 390 -8.33 27.58 -0.10
N VAL A 391 -8.25 28.43 0.92
CA VAL A 391 -7.40 28.21 2.09
C VAL A 391 -8.21 27.56 3.20
N PHE A 392 -7.66 26.55 3.85
CA PHE A 392 -8.22 25.92 5.05
C PHE A 392 -7.36 26.21 6.28
N PHE A 393 -7.99 26.33 7.45
CA PHE A 393 -7.33 26.63 8.71
C PHE A 393 -7.73 25.63 9.81
N ALA A 394 -6.77 25.31 10.69
CA ALA A 394 -7.02 24.66 11.97
C ALA A 394 -6.32 25.45 13.08
N ALA A 395 -7.03 25.67 14.19
CA ALA A 395 -6.53 26.39 15.36
C ALA A 395 -6.80 25.55 16.61
N THR A 396 -5.76 24.88 17.10
CA THR A 396 -5.78 24.03 18.30
C THR A 396 -4.33 23.72 18.73
N GLU A 397 -4.10 22.72 19.58
CA GLU A 397 -2.75 22.23 19.89
C GLU A 397 -2.01 21.84 18.59
N TRP A 398 -0.69 22.04 18.53
CA TRP A 398 0.10 21.95 17.30
C TRP A 398 -0.05 20.61 16.57
N GLU A 399 0.13 19.49 17.27
CA GLU A 399 0.07 18.16 16.66
C GLU A 399 -1.34 17.86 16.14
N ARG A 400 -2.35 18.23 16.91
CA ARG A 400 -3.75 18.08 16.50
C ARG A 400 -4.11 18.97 15.32
N ALA A 401 -3.63 20.22 15.27
CA ALA A 401 -3.86 21.14 14.15
C ALA A 401 -3.23 20.60 12.86
N CYS A 402 -2.00 20.08 12.97
CA CYS A 402 -1.29 19.42 11.88
C CYS A 402 -2.08 18.19 11.40
N THR A 403 -2.47 17.28 12.31
CA THR A 403 -3.22 16.06 11.98
C THR A 403 -4.54 16.35 11.27
N ILE A 404 -5.31 17.34 11.75
CA ILE A 404 -6.57 17.76 11.11
C ILE A 404 -6.32 18.23 9.68
N LEU A 405 -5.35 19.13 9.46
CA LEU A 405 -5.10 19.66 8.12
C LEU A 405 -4.38 18.67 7.21
N GLY A 406 -3.56 17.77 7.74
CA GLY A 406 -2.97 16.68 6.96
C GLY A 406 -4.04 15.79 6.35
N ARG A 407 -5.10 15.46 7.12
CA ARG A 407 -6.24 14.71 6.59
C ARG A 407 -7.00 15.50 5.52
N VAL A 408 -7.35 16.75 5.82
CA VAL A 408 -8.08 17.62 4.88
C VAL A 408 -7.26 17.86 3.60
N ARG A 409 -5.92 17.94 3.69
CA ARG A 409 -5.00 18.03 2.56
C ARG A 409 -5.13 16.80 1.65
N LEU A 410 -5.10 15.59 2.20
CA LEU A 410 -5.24 14.35 1.41
C LEU A 410 -6.62 14.28 0.73
N ASP A 411 -7.69 14.60 1.46
CA ASP A 411 -9.05 14.58 0.92
C ASP A 411 -9.23 15.66 -0.18
N ALA A 412 -8.63 16.85 0.00
CA ALA A 412 -8.60 17.91 -1.02
C ALA A 412 -7.81 17.50 -2.27
N ALA A 413 -6.66 16.84 -2.11
CA ALA A 413 -5.88 16.31 -3.23
C ALA A 413 -6.68 15.27 -4.03
N GLN A 414 -7.39 14.36 -3.36
CA GLN A 414 -8.27 13.40 -4.04
C GLN A 414 -9.40 14.08 -4.83
N LEU A 415 -9.99 15.15 -4.28
CA LEU A 415 -10.99 15.94 -5.01
C LEU A 415 -10.39 16.64 -6.24
N LEU A 416 -9.18 17.20 -6.13
CA LEU A 416 -8.46 17.80 -7.25
C LEU A 416 -8.18 16.77 -8.35
N VAL A 417 -7.74 15.56 -7.99
CA VAL A 417 -7.53 14.45 -8.95
C VAL A 417 -8.85 14.07 -9.63
N LYS A 418 -9.92 13.88 -8.86
CA LYS A 418 -11.26 13.55 -9.39
C LYS A 418 -11.78 14.61 -10.37
N ARG A 419 -11.40 15.88 -10.17
CA ARG A 419 -11.77 17.02 -11.02
C ARG A 419 -10.78 17.27 -12.16
N GLY A 420 -9.73 16.46 -12.32
CA GLY A 420 -8.71 16.64 -13.35
C GLY A 420 -7.85 17.89 -13.18
N LYS A 421 -7.78 18.45 -11.95
CA LYS A 421 -6.99 19.64 -11.61
C LYS A 421 -5.63 19.30 -11.00
N LEU A 422 -5.46 18.06 -10.55
CA LEU A 422 -4.19 17.49 -10.07
C LEU A 422 -4.00 16.13 -10.74
N THR A 423 -2.78 15.81 -11.16
CA THR A 423 -2.42 14.48 -11.63
C THR A 423 -1.34 13.94 -10.71
N ILE A 424 -1.54 12.74 -10.18
CA ILE A 424 -0.55 12.03 -9.36
C ILE A 424 -0.14 10.80 -10.18
N ASP A 425 1.11 10.77 -10.63
CA ASP A 425 1.63 9.64 -11.41
C ASP A 425 1.80 8.42 -10.49
N PRO A 426 1.14 7.27 -10.79
CA PRO A 426 1.31 6.05 -10.01
C PRO A 426 2.73 5.45 -10.10
N ASN A 427 3.53 5.87 -11.08
CA ASN A 427 4.93 5.42 -11.26
C ASN A 427 5.96 6.42 -10.72
N ASP A 428 5.52 7.54 -10.14
CA ASP A 428 6.42 8.43 -9.41
C ASP A 428 6.61 7.90 -7.99
N TYR A 429 7.80 7.36 -7.70
CA TYR A 429 8.13 6.76 -6.40
C TYR A 429 8.91 7.76 -5.56
N LYS A 430 8.24 8.40 -4.58
CA LYS A 430 8.86 9.30 -3.62
C LYS A 430 9.14 8.57 -2.32
N PHE A 431 10.35 8.02 -2.22
CA PHE A 431 10.87 7.47 -0.97
C PHE A 431 11.36 8.59 -0.05
N LEU A 432 11.09 8.45 1.24
CA LEU A 432 11.72 9.25 2.28
C LEU A 432 11.87 8.45 3.58
N TRP A 433 12.84 8.86 4.38
CA TRP A 433 12.94 8.51 5.79
C TRP A 433 12.29 9.59 6.64
N VAL A 434 11.40 9.19 7.54
CA VAL A 434 11.00 10.04 8.67
C VAL A 434 11.82 9.62 9.89
N ILE A 435 12.41 10.60 10.58
CA ILE A 435 13.40 10.39 11.64
C ILE A 435 13.14 11.35 12.80
N GLU A 436 13.90 11.23 13.90
CA GLU A 436 13.83 12.16 15.05
C GLU A 436 12.45 12.26 15.69
N PHE A 437 11.71 11.16 15.67
CA PHE A 437 10.46 11.04 16.38
C PHE A 437 10.65 11.20 17.90
N PRO A 438 9.63 11.70 18.63
CA PRO A 438 9.63 11.72 20.09
C PRO A 438 9.83 10.30 20.63
N LEU A 439 10.66 10.10 21.65
CA LEU A 439 10.87 8.79 22.27
C LEU A 439 9.61 8.30 23.01
N MET A 440 8.91 9.23 23.65
CA MET A 440 7.73 8.98 24.46
C MET A 440 6.63 9.98 24.13
N LEU A 441 5.38 9.52 24.22
CA LEU A 441 4.18 10.35 24.15
C LEU A 441 3.50 10.32 25.50
N PHE A 442 2.84 11.41 25.88
CA PHE A 442 2.04 11.44 27.11
C PHE A 442 0.63 10.94 26.79
N ASP A 443 0.25 9.84 27.41
CA ASP A 443 -1.11 9.31 27.33
C ASP A 443 -1.98 9.99 28.39
N GLU A 444 -2.95 10.78 27.95
CA GLU A 444 -3.86 11.52 28.85
C GLU A 444 -4.82 10.60 29.61
N ASP A 445 -5.22 9.46 29.00
CA ASP A 445 -6.17 8.51 29.59
C ASP A 445 -5.50 7.69 30.69
N GLU A 446 -4.25 7.29 30.47
CA GLU A 446 -3.43 6.56 31.46
C GLU A 446 -2.68 7.49 32.42
N GLY A 447 -2.60 8.78 32.12
CA GLY A 447 -1.90 9.79 32.92
C GLY A 447 -0.40 9.54 33.05
N ARG A 448 0.23 8.93 32.04
CA ARG A 448 1.66 8.56 32.04
C ARG A 448 2.29 8.65 30.67
N PHE A 449 3.61 8.61 30.63
CA PHE A 449 4.34 8.44 29.38
C PHE A 449 4.29 7.00 28.88
N VAL A 450 4.09 6.86 27.58
CA VAL A 450 4.13 5.62 26.81
C VAL A 450 5.14 5.76 25.68
N SER A 451 5.74 4.66 25.23
CA SER A 451 6.68 4.71 24.10
C SER A 451 5.93 5.04 22.81
N SER A 452 6.51 5.93 22.00
CA SER A 452 5.93 6.32 20.71
C SER A 452 5.94 5.20 19.67
N HIS A 453 6.92 4.31 19.73
CA HIS A 453 7.08 3.19 18.80
C HIS A 453 7.16 1.84 19.54
N HIS A 454 8.29 1.51 20.16
CA HIS A 454 8.36 0.39 21.09
C HIS A 454 9.32 0.69 22.25
N PRO A 455 9.24 -0.03 23.37
CA PRO A 455 9.97 0.35 24.58
C PRO A 455 11.49 0.11 24.57
N PHE A 456 12.00 -0.67 23.61
CA PHE A 456 13.45 -0.91 23.45
C PHE A 456 14.20 0.13 22.59
N THR A 457 13.56 1.24 22.19
CA THR A 457 14.17 2.26 21.33
C THR A 457 15.20 3.07 22.11
N SER A 458 16.41 3.19 21.57
CA SER A 458 17.46 4.02 22.15
C SER A 458 17.15 5.52 21.96
N PRO A 459 17.32 6.38 22.98
CA PRO A 459 17.30 7.83 22.78
C PRO A 459 18.47 8.28 21.88
N VAL A 460 18.35 9.45 21.27
CA VAL A 460 19.53 10.11 20.71
C VAL A 460 20.48 10.49 21.87
N PRO A 461 21.80 10.29 21.74
CA PRO A 461 22.74 10.48 22.85
C PRO A 461 22.67 11.87 23.50
N GLU A 462 22.47 12.90 22.69
CA GLU A 462 22.41 14.29 23.16
C GLU A 462 21.21 14.58 24.08
N ASP A 463 20.11 13.83 23.93
CA ASP A 463 18.86 14.06 24.66
C ASP A 463 18.75 13.20 25.93
N ILE A 464 19.68 12.27 26.16
CA ILE A 464 19.72 11.39 27.35
C ILE A 464 19.58 12.19 28.67
N PRO A 465 20.28 13.33 28.87
CA PRO A 465 20.14 14.11 30.11
C PRO A 465 18.72 14.64 30.37
N LEU A 466 17.84 14.68 29.35
CA LEU A 466 16.48 15.17 29.46
C LEU A 466 15.47 14.11 29.90
N LEU A 467 15.85 12.82 29.94
CA LEU A 467 14.92 11.72 30.28
C LEU A 467 14.18 11.93 31.61
N ASP A 468 14.89 12.40 32.65
CA ASP A 468 14.31 12.61 33.98
C ASP A 468 13.61 13.97 34.12
N SER A 469 14.02 14.99 33.34
CA SER A 469 13.57 16.38 33.51
C SER A 469 12.48 16.81 32.52
N ASP A 470 12.62 16.39 31.26
CA ASP A 470 11.70 16.73 30.16
C ASP A 470 11.62 15.59 29.13
N PRO A 471 10.97 14.46 29.49
CA PRO A 471 10.86 13.29 28.62
C PRO A 471 10.14 13.56 27.28
N LYS A 472 9.40 14.67 27.16
CA LYS A 472 8.72 15.08 25.91
C LYS A 472 9.70 15.60 24.86
N ALA A 473 10.81 16.18 25.30
CA ALA A 473 11.84 16.71 24.42
C ALA A 473 12.81 15.65 23.91
N VAL A 474 12.78 14.44 24.48
CA VAL A 474 13.71 13.35 24.12
C VAL A 474 13.33 12.73 22.79
N ARG A 475 14.23 12.77 21.81
CA ARG A 475 14.07 12.09 20.54
C ARG A 475 14.58 10.64 20.61
N GLY A 476 13.88 9.75 19.91
CA GLY A 476 14.30 8.36 19.73
C GLY A 476 15.13 8.17 18.46
N GLN A 477 16.01 7.18 18.46
CA GLN A 477 16.73 6.70 17.27
C GLN A 477 15.88 5.75 16.43
N HIS A 478 14.59 6.03 16.29
CA HIS A 478 13.70 5.30 15.39
C HIS A 478 13.48 6.07 14.09
N TYR A 479 13.11 5.32 13.07
CA TYR A 479 13.01 5.78 11.70
C TYR A 479 11.99 4.96 10.94
N ASP A 480 11.25 5.63 10.06
CA ASP A 480 10.25 5.01 9.20
C ASP A 480 10.61 5.27 7.74
N LEU A 481 10.57 4.21 6.93
CA LEU A 481 10.65 4.30 5.48
C LEU A 481 9.25 4.51 4.93
N VAL A 482 9.05 5.61 4.23
CA VAL A 482 7.78 5.98 3.63
C VAL A 482 7.92 6.01 2.12
N LEU A 483 6.91 5.48 1.43
CA LEU A 483 6.74 5.61 -0.02
C LEU A 483 5.34 6.13 -0.31
N ASN A 484 5.25 7.29 -0.95
CA ASN A 484 3.99 7.79 -1.52
C ASN A 484 2.82 7.84 -0.51
N GLY A 485 3.12 8.24 0.73
CA GLY A 485 2.12 8.31 1.82
C GLY A 485 1.84 7.00 2.55
N VAL A 486 2.59 5.94 2.25
CA VAL A 486 2.50 4.62 2.90
C VAL A 486 3.79 4.34 3.65
N GLU A 487 3.68 4.03 4.93
CA GLU A 487 4.77 3.48 5.73
C GLU A 487 5.08 2.06 5.23
N LEU A 488 6.25 1.86 4.62
CA LEU A 488 6.70 0.56 4.12
C LEU A 488 7.34 -0.30 5.22
N GLY A 489 7.94 0.35 6.22
CA GLY A 489 8.55 -0.29 7.37
C GLY A 489 9.16 0.73 8.31
N GLY A 490 9.43 0.29 9.54
CA GLY A 490 10.02 1.10 10.59
C GLY A 490 11.00 0.30 11.42
N GLY A 491 11.88 0.99 12.12
CA GLY A 491 12.93 0.38 12.93
C GLY A 491 13.55 1.37 13.91
N SER A 492 14.44 0.87 14.75
CA SER A 492 15.19 1.72 15.67
C SER A 492 16.50 1.09 16.10
N ILE A 493 17.44 1.93 16.51
CA ILE A 493 18.60 1.47 17.28
C ILE A 493 18.10 1.04 18.67
N ARG A 494 18.52 -0.16 19.10
CA ARG A 494 18.09 -0.73 20.39
C ARG A 494 18.95 -0.23 21.54
N ILE A 495 18.33 -0.09 22.70
CA ILE A 495 19.05 0.05 23.97
C ILE A 495 19.84 -1.24 24.22
N HIS A 496 21.09 -1.12 24.67
CA HIS A 496 21.99 -2.24 24.97
C HIS A 496 22.78 -2.02 26.26
#